data_AF-A0A5C8Q9D1-F1
#
_entry.id   AF-A0A5C8Q9D1-F1
#
_cell.length_a   1.000
_cell.length_b   1.000
_cell.length_c   1.000
_cell.angle_alpha   90.00
_cell.angle_beta   90.00
_cell.angle_gamma   90.00
#
_symmetry.space_group_name_H-M   'P 1'
#
loop_
_entity.id
_entity.type
_entity.pdbx_description
1 polymer ?
#
loop_
_entity_poly.entity_id
_entity_poly.type
_entity_poly.pdbx_seq_one_letter_code
_entity_poly.pdbx_strand_id
1 'polypeptide(L)'
;MSADTYRSYTPSERRQRARAVFGGVRQAVADAETKRYEKTIDRIDAAAEERGARELASMRRQLDTSRDAVAAAKTALRTADRSGRDAAKRSLRTAEDSLRRTERAARKLGL
;
A
#
# COMPACT_ATOMS: atom_id res chain seq x y z
N MET A 1 19.90 -2.92 -10.68
CA MET A 1 19.25 -2.81 -9.37
C MET A 1 17.76 -2.72 -9.62
N SER A 2 17.01 -3.83 -9.48
CA SER A 2 15.55 -3.73 -9.58
C SER A 2 15.07 -3.04 -8.31
N ALA A 3 14.50 -1.84 -8.45
CA ALA A 3 13.68 -1.28 -7.40
C ALA A 3 12.64 -2.34 -7.03
N ASP A 4 12.49 -2.65 -5.74
CA ASP A 4 11.51 -3.62 -5.28
C ASP A 4 10.12 -3.01 -5.51
N THR A 5 9.60 -3.17 -6.73
CA THR A 5 8.32 -2.59 -7.10
C THR A 5 7.24 -3.30 -6.31
N TYR A 6 6.53 -2.54 -5.47
CA TYR A 6 5.45 -3.09 -4.67
C TYR A 6 4.35 -3.67 -5.57
N ARG A 7 4.17 -5.00 -5.48
CA ARG A 7 3.17 -5.76 -6.25
C ARG A 7 2.15 -6.39 -5.32
N SER A 8 0.88 -6.05 -5.53
CA SER A 8 -0.24 -6.60 -4.77
C SER A 8 -0.89 -7.74 -5.56
N TYR A 9 -0.47 -8.98 -5.28
CA TYR A 9 -1.00 -10.18 -5.94
C TYR A 9 -2.25 -10.72 -5.24
N THR A 10 -3.27 -11.07 -6.01
CA THR A 10 -4.38 -11.90 -5.55
C THR A 10 -3.93 -13.36 -5.32
N PRO A 11 -4.69 -14.15 -4.54
CA PRO A 11 -4.40 -15.58 -4.39
C PRO A 11 -4.40 -16.36 -5.72
N SER A 12 -5.26 -15.99 -6.67
CA SER A 12 -5.33 -16.63 -7.99
C SER A 12 -4.11 -16.28 -8.84
N GLU A 13 -3.68 -15.01 -8.86
CA GLU A 13 -2.46 -14.56 -9.55
C GLU A 13 -1.21 -15.24 -8.98
N ARG A 14 -1.10 -15.39 -7.64
CA ARG A 14 0.01 -16.14 -7.02
C ARG A 14 0.07 -17.59 -7.51
N ARG A 15 -1.09 -18.26 -7.57
CA ARG A 15 -1.19 -19.65 -8.07
C ARG A 15 -0.85 -19.75 -9.55
N GLN A 16 -1.34 -18.81 -10.36
CA GLN A 16 -1.06 -18.77 -11.80
C GLN A 16 0.43 -18.51 -12.08
N ARG A 17 1.03 -17.55 -11.37
CA ARG A 17 2.46 -17.26 -11.44
C ARG A 17 3.30 -18.45 -11.03
N ALA A 18 2.97 -19.10 -9.91
CA ALA A 18 3.66 -20.32 -9.48
C ALA A 18 3.56 -21.43 -10.54
N ARG A 19 2.37 -21.67 -11.10
CA ARG A 19 2.19 -22.65 -12.19
C ARG A 19 2.99 -22.29 -13.44
N ALA A 20 3.04 -21.02 -13.83
CA ALA A 20 3.82 -20.58 -14.98
C ALA A 20 5.33 -20.72 -14.74
N VAL A 21 5.81 -20.45 -13.53
CA VAL A 21 7.22 -20.66 -13.14
C VAL A 21 7.56 -22.14 -13.15
N PHE A 22 6.77 -23.00 -12.49
CA PHE A 22 7.04 -24.44 -12.46
C PHE A 22 6.85 -25.11 -13.83
N GLY A 23 5.86 -24.66 -14.61
CA GLY A 23 5.65 -25.11 -15.99
C GLY A 23 6.79 -24.69 -16.92
N GLY A 24 7.23 -23.44 -16.82
CA GLY A 24 8.39 -22.90 -17.54
C GLY A 24 9.68 -23.61 -17.16
N VAL A 25 9.92 -23.93 -15.89
CA VAL A 25 11.10 -24.72 -15.46
C VAL A 25 11.08 -26.13 -16.05
N ARG A 26 9.91 -26.78 -16.12
CA ARG A 26 9.78 -28.12 -16.70
C ARG A 26 9.88 -28.13 -18.22
N GLN A 27 9.55 -27.02 -18.88
CA GLN A 27 9.54 -26.88 -20.34
C GLN A 27 10.68 -26.04 -20.92
N ALA A 28 11.54 -25.40 -20.12
CA ALA A 28 12.74 -24.71 -20.60
C ALA A 28 13.75 -25.65 -21.28
N VAL A 29 13.50 -26.96 -21.25
CA VAL A 29 14.16 -27.99 -22.06
C VAL A 29 13.63 -28.00 -23.52
N ALA A 30 12.57 -27.24 -23.84
CA ALA A 30 11.91 -27.09 -25.14
C ALA A 30 11.57 -25.61 -25.46
N ASP A 31 12.35 -24.98 -26.34
CA ASP A 31 12.51 -23.52 -26.50
C ASP A 31 11.27 -22.67 -26.88
N ALA A 32 10.14 -23.26 -27.32
CA ALA A 32 8.99 -22.49 -27.80
C ALA A 32 7.96 -22.13 -26.71
N GLU A 33 7.80 -22.96 -25.69
CA GLU A 33 6.78 -22.77 -24.64
C GLU A 33 7.25 -21.83 -23.52
N THR A 34 8.56 -21.71 -23.32
CA THR A 34 9.20 -20.75 -22.38
C THR A 34 8.71 -19.32 -22.60
N LYS A 35 8.63 -18.87 -23.86
CA LYS A 35 8.14 -17.52 -24.21
C LYS A 35 6.67 -17.28 -23.86
N ARG A 36 5.84 -18.33 -23.79
CA ARG A 36 4.43 -18.22 -23.40
C ARG A 36 4.28 -18.06 -21.88
N TYR A 37 5.12 -18.74 -21.10
CA TYR A 37 5.14 -18.59 -19.65
C TYR A 37 5.69 -17.23 -19.22
N GLU A 38 6.77 -16.76 -19.84
CA GLU A 38 7.32 -15.43 -19.60
C GLU A 38 6.26 -14.35 -19.83
N LYS A 39 5.59 -14.35 -20.99
CA LYS A 39 4.49 -13.41 -21.29
C LYS A 39 3.34 -13.48 -20.28
N THR A 40 3.08 -14.66 -19.72
CA THR A 40 2.03 -14.85 -18.71
C THR A 40 2.47 -14.27 -17.37
N ILE A 41 3.72 -14.50 -16.97
CA ILE A 41 4.31 -13.93 -15.76
C ILE A 41 4.35 -12.41 -15.87
N ASP A 42 4.81 -11.87 -17.00
CA ASP A 42 4.88 -10.42 -17.24
C ASP A 42 3.51 -9.76 -17.12
N ARG A 43 2.46 -10.39 -17.68
CA ARG A 43 1.09 -9.87 -17.56
C ARG A 43 0.60 -9.88 -16.11
N ILE A 44 0.88 -10.95 -15.37
CA ILE A 44 0.49 -11.05 -13.95
C ILE A 44 1.23 -10.00 -13.12
N ASP A 45 2.53 -9.86 -13.36
CA ASP A 45 3.40 -8.93 -12.65
C ASP A 45 3.00 -7.48 -12.93
N ALA A 46 2.67 -7.14 -14.19
CA ALA A 46 2.18 -5.81 -14.57
C ALA A 46 0.83 -5.47 -13.89
N ALA A 47 -0.11 -6.42 -13.86
CA ALA A 47 -1.40 -6.20 -13.20
C ALA A 47 -1.25 -6.03 -11.68
N ALA A 48 -0.37 -6.81 -11.06
CA ALA A 48 -0.08 -6.72 -9.62
C ALA A 48 0.65 -5.42 -9.26
N GLU A 49 1.51 -4.93 -10.15
CA GLU A 49 2.20 -3.64 -10.03
C GLU A 49 1.22 -2.47 -10.12
N GLU A 50 0.31 -2.47 -11.10
CA GLU A 50 -0.72 -1.44 -11.22
C GLU A 50 -1.62 -1.37 -9.97
N ARG A 51 -1.99 -2.53 -9.44
CA ARG A 51 -2.75 -2.61 -8.18
C ARG A 51 -1.93 -2.09 -6.99
N GLY A 52 -0.67 -2.51 -6.90
CA GLY A 52 0.25 -2.06 -5.85
C GLY A 52 0.44 -0.54 -5.87
N ALA A 53 0.61 0.05 -7.06
CA ALA A 53 0.71 1.49 -7.22
C ALA A 53 -0.56 2.23 -6.74
N ARG A 54 -1.75 1.69 -7.05
CA ARG A 54 -3.03 2.24 -6.57
C ARG A 54 -3.17 2.17 -5.05
N GLU A 55 -2.78 1.05 -4.44
CA GLU A 55 -2.78 0.87 -2.98
C GLU A 55 -1.81 1.84 -2.29
N LEU A 56 -0.58 1.97 -2.81
CA LEU A 56 0.40 2.94 -2.29
C LEU A 56 -0.10 4.38 -2.41
N ALA A 57 -0.66 4.76 -3.56
CA ALA A 57 -1.24 6.08 -3.75
C ALA A 57 -2.39 6.34 -2.77
N SER A 58 -3.23 5.33 -2.52
CA SER A 58 -4.29 5.43 -1.51
C SER A 58 -3.72 5.60 -0.10
N MET A 59 -2.69 4.85 0.27
CA MET A 59 -2.05 4.98 1.58
C MET A 59 -1.40 6.35 1.78
N ARG A 60 -0.74 6.89 0.75
CA ARG A 60 -0.19 8.26 0.77
C ARG A 60 -1.29 9.28 1.04
N ARG A 61 -2.42 9.20 0.33
CA ARG A 61 -3.57 10.07 0.57
C ARG A 61 -4.11 9.96 2.00
N GLN A 62 -4.24 8.74 2.53
CA GLN A 62 -4.69 8.55 3.92
C GLN A 62 -3.72 9.16 4.94
N LEU A 63 -2.42 9.04 4.68
CA LEU A 63 -1.38 9.61 5.51
C LEU A 63 -1.47 11.15 5.52
N ASP A 64 -1.61 11.77 4.35
CA ASP A 64 -1.80 13.21 4.24
C ASP A 64 -3.09 13.68 4.92
N THR A 65 -4.22 13.01 4.69
CA THR A 65 -5.49 13.29 5.40
C THR A 65 -5.32 13.20 6.92
N SER A 66 -4.57 12.22 7.43
CA SER A 66 -4.34 12.08 8.87
C SER A 66 -3.43 13.17 9.44
N ARG A 67 -2.46 13.67 8.67
CA ARG A 67 -1.63 14.83 9.02
C ARG A 67 -2.47 16.10 9.08
N ASP A 68 -3.33 16.30 8.09
CA ASP A 68 -4.25 17.45 8.04
C ASP A 68 -5.23 17.42 9.23
N ALA A 69 -5.74 16.25 9.60
CA ALA A 69 -6.60 16.09 10.78
C ALA A 69 -5.89 16.52 12.08
N VAL A 70 -4.61 16.16 12.25
CA VAL A 70 -3.81 16.62 13.40
C VAL A 70 -3.61 18.13 13.36
N ALA A 71 -3.30 18.71 12.19
CA ALA A 71 -3.14 20.15 12.04
C ALA A 71 -4.43 20.91 12.37
N ALA A 72 -5.58 20.42 11.90
CA ALA A 72 -6.90 20.96 12.21
C ALA A 72 -7.20 20.88 13.71
N ALA A 73 -6.96 19.73 14.35
CA ALA A 73 -7.20 19.55 15.78
C ALA A 73 -6.28 20.44 16.65
N LYS A 74 -5.02 20.64 16.24
CA LYS A 74 -4.11 21.60 16.90
C LYS A 74 -4.64 23.04 16.79
N THR A 75 -5.18 23.41 15.64
CA THR A 75 -5.78 24.73 15.43
C THR A 75 -7.01 24.90 16.30
N ALA A 76 -7.92 23.92 16.32
CA ALA A 76 -9.09 23.92 17.18
C ALA A 76 -8.73 24.04 18.67
N LEU A 77 -7.67 23.38 19.12
CA LEU A 77 -7.19 23.52 20.50
C LEU A 77 -6.67 24.92 20.81
N ARG A 78 -5.98 25.58 19.86
CA ARG A 78 -5.48 26.95 20.04
C ARG A 78 -6.61 27.97 20.11
N THR A 79 -7.69 27.76 19.38
CA THR A 79 -8.84 28.66 19.31
C THR A 79 -9.96 28.29 20.28
N ALA A 80 -9.86 27.17 21.00
CA ALA A 80 -10.88 26.72 21.95
C ALA A 80 -10.99 27.67 23.16
N ASP A 81 -12.23 28.01 23.51
CA ASP A 81 -12.55 28.64 24.79
C ASP A 81 -12.31 27.68 25.98
N ARG A 82 -12.50 28.18 27.20
CA ARG A 82 -12.24 27.40 28.43
C ARG A 82 -13.15 26.17 28.53
N SER A 83 -14.42 26.27 28.13
CA SER A 83 -15.40 25.17 28.14
C SER A 83 -15.11 24.08 27.12
N GLY A 84 -14.63 24.45 25.93
CA GLY A 84 -14.32 23.54 24.82
C GLY A 84 -12.90 22.97 24.87
N ARG A 85 -12.02 23.49 25.73
CA ARG A 85 -10.60 23.13 25.74
C ARG A 85 -10.34 21.65 25.94
N ASP A 86 -11.06 21.01 26.87
CA ASP A 86 -10.86 19.59 27.15
C ASP A 86 -11.42 18.68 26.05
N ALA A 87 -12.49 19.10 25.38
CA ALA A 87 -12.97 18.42 24.18
C ALA A 87 -11.95 18.52 23.04
N ALA A 88 -11.35 19.70 22.83
CA ALA A 88 -10.31 19.91 21.82
C ALA A 88 -9.03 19.10 22.11
N LYS A 89 -8.61 18.98 23.37
CA LYS A 89 -7.49 18.10 23.76
C LYS A 89 -7.77 16.63 23.43
N ARG A 90 -8.99 16.15 23.72
CA ARG A 90 -9.40 14.77 23.38
C ARG A 90 -9.39 14.55 21.86
N SER A 91 -9.93 15.49 21.10
CA SER A 91 -9.92 15.45 19.64
C SER A 91 -8.49 15.39 19.07
N LEU A 92 -7.58 16.22 19.60
CA LEU A 92 -6.16 16.19 19.22
C LEU A 92 -5.53 14.83 19.49
N ARG A 93 -5.74 14.26 20.69
CA ARG A 93 -5.21 12.94 21.03
C ARG A 93 -5.73 11.86 20.09
N THR A 94 -7.03 11.85 19.79
CA THR A 94 -7.63 10.91 18.84
C THR A 94 -7.06 11.04 17.43
N ALA A 95 -6.81 12.27 16.96
CA ALA A 95 -6.19 12.53 15.67
C ALA A 95 -4.74 12.01 15.64
N GLU A 96 -3.96 12.27 16.69
CA GLU A 96 -2.57 11.79 16.81
C GLU A 96 -2.48 10.26 16.87
N ASP A 97 -3.36 9.60 17.64
CA ASP A 97 -3.41 8.14 17.71
C ASP A 97 -3.79 7.53 16.36
N SER A 98 -4.62 8.22 15.58
CA SER A 98 -5.00 7.79 14.24
C SER A 98 -3.84 7.97 13.25
N LEU A 99 -3.15 9.11 13.26
CA LEU A 99 -1.93 9.33 12.47
C LEU A 99 -0.88 8.26 12.76
N ARG A 100 -0.60 7.94 14.03
CA ARG A 100 0.37 6.90 14.40
C ARG A 100 -0.01 5.53 13.84
N ARG A 101 -1.30 5.18 13.81
CA ARG A 101 -1.78 3.93 13.21
C ARG A 101 -1.55 3.93 11.70
N THR A 102 -1.87 5.02 11.02
CA THR A 102 -1.63 5.19 9.57
C THR A 102 -0.14 5.13 9.24
N GLU A 103 0.73 5.80 9.99
CA GLU A 103 2.19 5.75 9.79
C GLU A 103 2.77 4.34 10.01
N ARG A 104 2.24 3.57 10.96
CA ARG A 104 2.63 2.17 11.17
C ARG A 104 2.19 1.29 9.99
N ALA A 105 1.02 1.55 9.43
CA ALA A 105 0.55 0.83 8.24
C ALA A 105 1.38 1.20 7.00
N ALA A 106 1.65 2.49 6.79
CA ALA A 106 2.49 3.01 5.71
C ALA A 106 3.90 2.39 5.72
N ARG A 107 4.54 2.30 6.89
CA ARG A 107 5.85 1.64 7.03
C ARG A 107 5.86 0.18 6.59
N LYS A 108 4.76 -0.56 6.78
CA LYS A 108 4.65 -1.96 6.30
C LYS A 108 4.60 -2.06 4.77
N LEU A 109 4.28 -0.94 4.11
CA LEU A 109 4.21 -0.83 2.65
C LEU A 109 5.45 -0.12 2.07
N GLY A 110 6.46 0.19 2.88
CA GLY A 110 7.67 0.89 2.43
C GLY A 110 7.48 2.38 2.15
N LEU A 111 6.48 3.01 2.80
CA LEU A 111 6.21 4.45 2.76
C LEU A 111 6.75 5.17 4.00
#